data_AF-A0A314ZIX6-F1
#
_entry.id   AF-A0A314ZIX6-F1
#
_cell.length_a   1.000
_cell.length_b   1.000
_cell.length_c   1.000
_cell.angle_alpha   90.00
_cell.angle_beta   90.00
_cell.angle_gamma   90.00
#
_symmetry.space_group_name_H-M   'P 1'
#
loop_
_entity.id
_entity.type
_entity.pdbx_description
1 polymer ?
#
loop_
_entity_poly.entity_id
_entity_poly.type
_entity_poly.pdbx_seq_one_letter_code
_entity_poly.pdbx_strand_id
1 'polypeptide(L)'
;MAVGKEEVEEIVKARTDKREYRRIVLPNSLEVLLISDPDTDKCAASMDVSVGYFSDPDGLEGLAHFLEHMLFYASEKYPLEDSYSKYIIEHGGSTNAYTSSEHTNYHFDINADAFEEALDRFAQFFINPLMSADATMREIKAVDSENQKNLLSDGWRMYQLQKHLSAADHPFHKFSTGNWDTLEVRPKAKGLDTRSELIKFYEEYYSANVMHLVIYGKENLDKIQGLVEDKFKEIRNIDRNCLRFAGEPCTSEHLQILVRAVRIKEGHALRVVWPITPEIHHYKEGPCRYLGHLIGHEGEGSLYSILKTLGWATGLSAGEGDSSLDFSFFTVYIVLTDAGHEHMQDIVGLLFKYISLLQQSGICKWIFDELSAVCETAFHYQDKIQPINYVVSISPNMQKYPPKDWLVRSSSPSNFSTDIIQMVLNKLSPNNVRIFWESKKFEGQTNMVEPWYGTAYSIERITGSMIQEWIVSSPNKNLHLPAPNVFIPTDLSLKNDHEKAKYPVLLRKSLYSTLWHKPDTMFSTPKALVKIDFTCPHASDSPEAEVLTNIFTQLLMDYLNEFAYYAQVAGLNYGIRHTNSGFQVILVGYNHKLRILLETVVEKITSFEVNVRFP
;
A
#
# COMPACT_ATOMS: atom_id res chain seq x y z
N MET A 1 24.19 16.58 -34.92
CA MET A 1 24.32 15.14 -35.18
C MET A 1 23.04 14.48 -34.70
N ALA A 2 22.54 13.50 -35.45
CA ALA A 2 21.19 12.92 -35.44
C ALA A 2 20.32 13.14 -34.17
N VAL A 3 19.25 13.92 -34.33
CA VAL A 3 18.07 13.85 -33.46
C VAL A 3 17.41 12.51 -33.74
N GLY A 4 17.72 11.51 -32.93
CA GLY A 4 17.01 10.24 -32.96
C GLY A 4 15.55 10.51 -32.64
N LYS A 5 14.65 10.15 -33.56
CA LYS A 5 13.25 9.92 -33.19
C LYS A 5 13.28 8.77 -32.18
N GLU A 6 13.16 9.07 -30.89
CA GLU A 6 12.75 8.05 -29.92
C GLU A 6 11.43 7.46 -30.45
N GLU A 7 11.40 6.15 -30.68
CA GLU A 7 10.15 5.45 -30.94
C GLU A 7 9.21 5.77 -29.76
N VAL A 8 8.04 6.31 -30.06
CA VAL A 8 7.03 6.59 -29.03
C VAL A 8 6.56 5.24 -28.51
N GLU A 9 7.20 4.73 -27.44
CA GLU A 9 6.74 3.52 -26.78
C GLU A 9 5.31 3.76 -26.28
N GLU A 10 4.37 2.95 -26.76
CA GLU A 10 2.96 3.05 -26.38
C GLU A 10 2.79 2.62 -24.92
N ILE A 11 2.26 3.51 -24.09
CA ILE A 11 1.98 3.25 -22.67
C ILE A 11 0.86 2.22 -22.57
N VAL A 12 1.11 1.12 -21.87
CA VAL A 12 0.11 0.05 -21.67
C VAL A 12 -1.00 0.56 -20.76
N LYS A 13 -2.23 0.67 -21.28
CA LYS A 13 -3.42 1.11 -20.55
C LYS A 13 -4.48 0.02 -20.42
N ALA A 14 -5.41 0.22 -19.50
CA ALA A 14 -6.54 -0.69 -19.32
C ALA A 14 -7.46 -0.69 -20.56
N ARG A 15 -8.12 -1.83 -20.85
CA ARG A 15 -9.03 -1.94 -22.01
C ARG A 15 -10.23 -1.00 -21.91
N THR A 16 -10.66 -0.69 -20.68
CA THR A 16 -11.75 0.24 -20.39
C THR A 16 -11.30 1.71 -20.40
N ASP A 17 -10.00 1.98 -20.54
CA ASP A 17 -9.44 3.31 -20.41
C ASP A 17 -9.57 4.12 -21.70
N LYS A 18 -10.45 5.12 -21.66
CA LYS A 18 -10.73 6.04 -22.77
C LYS A 18 -9.83 7.28 -22.77
N ARG A 19 -8.98 7.46 -21.76
CA ARG A 19 -8.12 8.64 -21.63
C ARG A 19 -6.99 8.60 -22.67
N GLU A 20 -6.51 9.78 -23.01
CA GLU A 20 -5.34 9.96 -23.88
C GLU A 20 -4.10 10.26 -23.03
N TYR A 21 -2.95 9.78 -23.49
CA TYR A 21 -1.69 9.87 -22.78
C TYR A 21 -0.59 10.40 -23.70
N ARG A 22 0.29 11.25 -23.16
CA ARG A 22 1.49 11.69 -23.87
C ARG A 22 2.66 11.85 -22.90
N ARG A 23 3.77 11.19 -23.19
CA ARG A 23 5.06 11.46 -22.55
C ARG A 23 5.73 12.63 -23.27
N ILE A 24 6.24 13.59 -22.51
CA ILE A 24 7.12 14.65 -23.01
C ILE A 24 8.32 14.80 -22.06
N VAL A 25 9.42 15.35 -22.59
CA VAL A 25 10.57 15.77 -21.80
C VAL A 25 10.83 17.24 -22.12
N LEU A 26 10.83 18.09 -21.09
CA LEU A 26 11.06 19.52 -21.26
C LEU A 26 12.56 19.81 -21.53
N PRO A 27 12.91 21.00 -22.05
CA PRO A 27 14.31 21.39 -22.28
C PRO A 27 15.20 21.37 -21.02
N ASN A 28 14.61 21.48 -19.83
CA ASN A 28 15.31 21.34 -18.54
C ASN A 28 15.38 19.89 -18.04
N SER A 29 15.08 18.91 -18.90
CA SER A 29 15.08 17.47 -18.59
C SER A 29 13.98 17.01 -17.62
N LEU A 30 12.99 17.84 -17.30
CA LEU A 30 11.81 17.39 -16.56
C LEU A 30 11.01 16.40 -17.39
N GLU A 31 10.82 15.19 -16.88
CA GLU A 31 10.00 14.17 -17.53
C GLU A 31 8.53 14.32 -17.10
N VAL A 32 7.63 14.34 -18.08
CA VAL A 32 6.21 14.61 -17.83
C VAL A 32 5.30 13.60 -18.54
N LEU A 33 4.30 13.10 -17.82
CA LEU A 33 3.16 12.38 -18.38
C LEU A 33 1.90 13.26 -18.37
N LEU A 34 1.35 13.50 -19.55
CA LEU A 34 0.09 14.20 -19.74
C LEU A 34 -1.06 13.21 -19.89
N ILE A 35 -2.18 13.48 -19.21
CA ILE A 35 -3.39 12.65 -19.23
C ILE A 35 -4.57 13.57 -19.55
N SER A 36 -5.24 13.31 -20.68
CA SER A 36 -6.46 14.02 -21.08
C SER A 36 -7.70 13.17 -20.81
N ASP A 37 -8.62 13.70 -20.00
CA ASP A 37 -9.93 13.15 -19.70
C ASP A 37 -11.01 14.23 -19.88
N PRO A 38 -11.60 14.37 -21.08
CA PRO A 38 -12.62 15.39 -21.35
C PRO A 38 -13.86 15.32 -20.44
N ASP A 39 -14.12 14.15 -19.84
CA ASP A 39 -15.26 13.89 -18.97
C ASP A 39 -14.96 14.19 -17.49
N THR A 40 -13.78 14.72 -17.15
CA THR A 40 -13.43 15.03 -15.76
C THR A 40 -14.05 16.34 -15.27
N ASP A 41 -14.47 16.34 -14.01
CA ASP A 41 -14.87 17.55 -13.28
C ASP A 41 -13.68 18.19 -12.55
N LYS A 42 -12.67 17.38 -12.20
CA LYS A 42 -11.45 17.82 -11.52
C LYS A 42 -10.21 17.51 -12.33
N CYS A 43 -9.28 18.44 -12.31
CA CYS A 43 -7.91 18.25 -12.77
C CYS A 43 -7.01 17.92 -11.58
N ALA A 44 -5.87 17.30 -11.83
CA ALA A 44 -4.89 16.97 -10.79
C ALA A 44 -3.47 17.04 -11.34
N ALA A 45 -2.52 17.28 -10.45
CA ALA A 45 -1.10 17.21 -10.75
C ALA A 45 -0.35 16.52 -9.61
N SER A 46 0.73 15.82 -9.94
CA SER A 46 1.67 15.28 -8.97
C SER A 46 3.10 15.41 -9.48
N MET A 47 3.97 15.97 -8.64
CA MET A 47 5.41 16.03 -8.84
C MET A 47 6.07 15.05 -7.86
N ASP A 48 6.83 14.10 -8.39
CA ASP A 48 7.70 13.22 -7.60
C ASP A 48 9.15 13.62 -7.81
N VAL A 49 9.84 13.99 -6.72
CA VAL A 49 11.26 14.29 -6.71
C VAL A 49 11.98 13.05 -6.19
N SER A 50 12.91 12.47 -6.95
CA SER A 50 13.65 11.25 -6.60
C SER A 50 14.73 11.48 -5.53
N VAL A 51 14.33 12.11 -4.44
CA VAL A 51 15.11 12.43 -3.24
C VAL A 51 14.18 12.28 -2.03
N GLY A 52 14.61 11.50 -1.04
CA GLY A 52 13.85 11.26 0.20
C GLY A 52 14.76 11.30 1.43
N TYR A 53 14.29 10.76 2.56
CA TYR A 53 15.01 10.87 3.84
C TYR A 53 16.34 10.10 3.87
N PHE A 54 16.61 9.18 2.94
CA PHE A 54 17.94 8.55 2.84
C PHE A 54 19.05 9.59 2.60
N SER A 55 18.70 10.71 1.96
CA SER A 55 19.58 11.84 1.70
C SER A 55 19.75 12.79 2.88
N ASP A 56 19.00 12.61 3.98
CA ASP A 56 19.11 13.50 5.14
C ASP A 56 20.54 13.56 5.66
N PRO A 57 21.11 14.76 5.90
CA PRO A 57 22.45 14.86 6.48
C PRO A 57 22.51 14.29 7.90
N ASP A 58 23.67 13.74 8.28
CA ASP A 58 23.84 13.16 9.61
C ASP A 58 23.65 14.21 10.72
N GLY A 59 22.75 13.92 11.67
CA GLY A 59 22.37 14.85 12.72
C GLY A 59 21.38 15.94 12.31
N LEU A 60 20.80 15.83 11.11
CA LEU A 60 19.65 16.60 10.61
C LEU A 60 18.55 15.64 10.12
N GLU A 61 18.31 14.57 10.87
CA GLU A 61 17.27 13.59 10.55
C GLU A 61 15.89 14.26 10.42
N GLY A 62 15.21 14.03 9.30
CA GLY A 62 13.94 14.65 8.93
C GLY A 62 14.07 15.92 8.07
N LEU A 63 15.26 16.28 7.57
CA LEU A 63 15.45 17.48 6.75
C LEU A 63 14.67 17.43 5.42
N ALA A 64 14.61 16.27 4.75
CA ALA A 64 13.80 16.09 3.54
C ALA A 64 12.31 16.28 3.82
N HIS A 65 11.82 15.72 4.92
CA HIS A 65 10.43 15.90 5.35
C HIS A 65 10.15 17.35 5.77
N PHE A 66 11.10 18.01 6.42
CA PHE A 66 10.96 19.42 6.73
C PHE A 66 10.94 20.30 5.47
N LEU A 67 11.73 19.97 4.46
CA LEU A 67 11.68 20.65 3.16
C LEU A 67 10.32 20.50 2.50
N GLU A 68 9.72 19.32 2.58
CA GLU A 68 8.35 19.07 2.12
C GLU A 68 7.37 20.12 2.68
N HIS A 69 7.32 20.29 4.01
CA HIS A 69 6.44 21.27 4.65
C HIS A 69 6.74 22.70 4.18
N MET A 70 8.02 23.06 4.10
CA MET A 70 8.45 24.41 3.76
C MET A 70 8.10 24.82 2.32
N LEU A 71 7.93 23.88 1.38
CA LEU A 71 7.53 24.20 0.01
C LEU A 71 6.05 24.62 -0.10
N PHE A 72 5.18 24.19 0.82
CA PHE A 72 3.76 24.59 0.82
C PHE A 72 3.55 26.05 1.25
N TYR A 73 4.51 26.61 1.96
CA TYR A 73 4.33 27.83 2.72
C TYR A 73 4.20 29.06 1.82
N ALA A 74 5.25 29.36 1.02
CA ALA A 74 5.25 30.52 0.12
C ALA A 74 6.39 30.44 -0.92
N SER A 75 6.20 31.18 -2.01
CA SER A 75 7.19 31.37 -3.09
C SER A 75 7.36 32.84 -3.42
N GLU A 76 8.41 33.20 -4.17
CA GLU A 76 8.66 34.59 -4.53
C GLU A 76 7.48 35.22 -5.30
N LYS A 77 6.87 34.46 -6.22
CA LYS A 77 5.71 34.88 -7.00
C LYS A 77 4.41 34.91 -6.19
N TYR A 78 4.28 34.02 -5.20
CA TYR A 78 3.13 33.96 -4.29
C TYR A 78 3.62 34.03 -2.83
N PRO A 79 3.96 35.24 -2.34
CA PRO A 79 4.63 35.42 -1.05
C PRO A 79 3.70 35.35 0.15
N LEU A 80 2.38 35.38 -0.09
CA LEU A 80 1.39 35.25 0.98
C LEU A 80 1.35 33.79 1.46
N GLU A 81 1.50 33.62 2.77
CA GLU A 81 1.38 32.32 3.45
C GLU A 81 0.06 31.64 3.09
N ASP A 82 0.11 30.32 2.94
CA ASP A 82 -1.04 29.47 2.64
C ASP A 82 -1.79 29.82 1.35
N SER A 83 -1.28 30.74 0.51
CA SER A 83 -2.03 31.20 -0.66
C SER A 83 -2.33 30.07 -1.65
N TYR A 84 -1.43 29.09 -1.73
CA TYR A 84 -1.66 27.86 -2.48
C TYR A 84 -2.76 27.01 -1.85
N SER A 85 -2.61 26.59 -0.60
CA SER A 85 -3.56 25.72 0.11
C SER A 85 -4.97 26.35 0.15
N LYS A 86 -5.05 27.65 0.41
CA LYS A 86 -6.30 28.41 0.41
C LYS A 86 -6.96 28.42 -0.98
N TYR A 87 -6.19 28.69 -2.04
CA TYR A 87 -6.71 28.67 -3.41
C TYR A 87 -7.28 27.30 -3.77
N ILE A 88 -6.54 26.22 -3.46
CA ILE A 88 -7.01 24.84 -3.70
C ILE A 88 -8.34 24.57 -2.99
N ILE A 89 -8.44 24.89 -1.69
CA ILE A 89 -9.65 24.66 -0.88
C ILE A 89 -10.85 25.47 -1.38
N GLU A 90 -10.65 26.76 -1.67
CA GLU A 90 -11.73 27.66 -2.14
C GLU A 90 -12.31 27.25 -3.51
N HIS A 91 -11.56 26.47 -4.29
CA HIS A 91 -11.96 25.96 -5.60
C HIS A 91 -12.24 24.44 -5.61
N GLY A 92 -12.67 23.90 -4.46
CA GLY A 92 -13.16 22.52 -4.34
C GLY A 92 -12.08 21.44 -4.49
N GLY A 93 -10.82 21.83 -4.35
CA GLY A 93 -9.65 20.96 -4.42
C GLY A 93 -9.17 20.45 -3.08
N SER A 94 -8.14 19.62 -3.14
CA SER A 94 -7.36 19.13 -2.02
C SER A 94 -5.90 19.00 -2.42
N THR A 95 -4.98 19.12 -1.46
CA THR A 95 -3.54 19.00 -1.70
C THR A 95 -2.89 18.27 -0.53
N ASN A 96 -1.81 17.56 -0.82
CA ASN A 96 -1.00 16.89 0.19
C ASN A 96 0.40 16.60 -0.37
N ALA A 97 1.28 16.12 0.50
CA ALA A 97 2.56 15.56 0.13
C ALA A 97 2.95 14.42 1.08
N TYR A 98 4.03 13.72 0.73
CA TYR A 98 4.69 12.80 1.64
C TYR A 98 6.16 12.61 1.25
N THR A 99 6.99 12.36 2.27
CA THR A 99 8.41 12.05 2.14
C THR A 99 8.65 10.59 2.44
N SER A 100 9.21 9.86 1.48
CA SER A 100 9.59 8.45 1.57
C SER A 100 11.12 8.30 1.70
N SER A 101 11.63 7.06 1.68
CA SER A 101 13.08 6.76 1.72
C SER A 101 13.86 7.44 0.61
N GLU A 102 13.37 7.32 -0.63
CA GLU A 102 14.10 7.69 -1.84
C GLU A 102 13.39 8.74 -2.71
N HIS A 103 12.22 9.22 -2.29
CA HIS A 103 11.47 10.23 -3.04
C HIS A 103 10.56 11.07 -2.15
N THR A 104 10.20 12.26 -2.65
CA THR A 104 9.25 13.19 -2.03
C THR A 104 8.19 13.55 -3.06
N ASN A 105 6.93 13.36 -2.71
CA ASN A 105 5.81 13.52 -3.64
C ASN A 105 4.91 14.68 -3.21
N TYR A 106 4.61 15.58 -4.14
CA TYR A 106 3.68 16.70 -3.94
C TYR A 106 2.52 16.58 -4.91
N HIS A 107 1.29 16.82 -4.46
CA HIS A 107 0.13 16.64 -5.33
C HIS A 107 -1.09 17.46 -4.93
N PHE A 108 -1.97 17.68 -5.91
CA PHE A 108 -3.28 18.28 -5.68
C PHE A 108 -4.32 17.84 -6.71
N ASP A 109 -5.59 17.99 -6.37
CA ASP A 109 -6.69 18.15 -7.31
C ASP A 109 -7.42 19.49 -7.12
N ILE A 110 -8.14 19.90 -8.15
CA ILE A 110 -8.95 21.11 -8.14
C ILE A 110 -10.03 21.02 -9.23
N ASN A 111 -11.11 21.78 -9.10
CA ASN A 111 -12.09 21.93 -10.18
C ASN A 111 -11.41 22.44 -11.47
N ALA A 112 -11.86 21.90 -12.62
CA ALA A 112 -11.16 22.08 -13.90
C ALA A 112 -11.00 23.54 -14.35
N ASP A 113 -11.91 24.42 -13.96
CA ASP A 113 -11.92 25.86 -14.27
C ASP A 113 -10.82 26.66 -13.53
N ALA A 114 -10.36 26.18 -12.39
CA ALA A 114 -9.31 26.80 -11.58
C ALA A 114 -7.92 26.16 -11.76
N PHE A 115 -7.78 25.19 -12.67
CA PHE A 115 -6.59 24.36 -12.77
C PHE A 115 -5.31 25.13 -13.15
N GLU A 116 -5.40 26.07 -14.09
CA GLU A 116 -4.22 26.77 -14.62
C GLU A 116 -3.49 27.60 -13.54
N GLU A 117 -4.23 28.32 -12.70
CA GLU A 117 -3.63 29.12 -11.62
C GLU A 117 -3.12 28.23 -10.48
N ALA A 118 -3.82 27.14 -10.15
CA ALA A 118 -3.33 26.15 -9.20
C ALA A 118 -2.00 25.54 -9.67
N LEU A 119 -1.89 25.22 -10.96
CA LEU A 119 -0.67 24.68 -11.55
C LEU A 119 0.48 25.68 -11.53
N ASP A 120 0.20 26.97 -11.78
CA ASP A 120 1.19 28.05 -11.69
C ASP A 120 1.73 28.19 -10.26
N ARG A 121 0.85 28.19 -9.25
CA ARG A 121 1.23 28.21 -7.83
C ARG A 121 2.07 26.99 -7.44
N PHE A 122 1.66 25.81 -7.88
CA PHE A 122 2.35 24.55 -7.63
C PHE A 122 3.76 24.53 -8.24
N ALA A 123 3.93 25.02 -9.47
CA ALA A 123 5.24 25.08 -10.12
C ALA A 123 6.26 25.90 -9.31
N GLN A 124 5.81 26.93 -8.59
CA GLN A 124 6.71 27.80 -7.82
C GLN A 124 7.40 27.10 -6.63
N PHE A 125 6.91 25.95 -6.19
CA PHE A 125 7.57 25.12 -5.17
C PHE A 125 8.97 24.69 -5.66
N PHE A 126 9.10 24.49 -6.97
CA PHE A 126 10.29 23.94 -7.62
C PHE A 126 11.10 25.00 -8.39
N ILE A 127 10.67 26.26 -8.35
CA ILE A 127 11.35 27.38 -9.03
C ILE A 127 12.03 28.27 -7.99
N ASN A 128 11.24 29.02 -7.20
CA ASN A 128 11.74 30.00 -6.22
C ASN A 128 10.90 29.96 -4.92
N PRO A 129 11.00 28.89 -4.11
CA PRO A 129 10.41 28.86 -2.77
C PRO A 129 11.11 29.85 -1.83
N LEU A 130 10.35 30.54 -0.96
CA LEU A 130 10.93 31.58 -0.08
C LEU A 130 11.72 31.02 1.10
N MET A 131 11.25 29.90 1.66
CA MET A 131 11.79 29.29 2.89
C MET A 131 12.14 30.35 3.95
N SER A 132 11.18 31.18 4.36
CA SER A 132 11.46 32.34 5.22
C SER A 132 11.87 31.92 6.63
N ALA A 133 12.68 32.75 7.30
CA ALA A 133 13.09 32.49 8.69
C ALA A 133 11.89 32.45 9.65
N ASP A 134 10.89 33.29 9.40
CA ASP A 134 9.67 33.36 10.22
C ASP A 134 8.80 32.09 10.10
N ALA A 135 8.83 31.43 8.95
CA ALA A 135 8.16 30.15 8.71
C ALA A 135 8.89 28.98 9.40
N THR A 136 10.22 28.96 9.26
CA THR A 136 11.08 27.83 9.65
C THR A 136 10.76 27.33 11.06
N MET A 137 10.72 28.24 12.04
CA MET A 137 10.48 27.88 13.44
C MET A 137 9.08 27.33 13.71
N ARG A 138 8.07 27.77 12.96
CA ARG A 138 6.69 27.27 13.09
C ARG A 138 6.54 25.90 12.45
N GLU A 139 7.11 25.73 11.27
CA GLU A 139 7.04 24.45 10.55
C GLU A 139 7.85 23.36 11.27
N ILE A 140 8.97 23.67 11.92
CA ILE A 140 9.65 22.69 12.81
C ILE A 140 8.71 22.21 13.94
N LYS A 141 7.87 23.09 14.50
CA LYS A 141 6.87 22.69 15.52
C LYS A 141 5.75 21.85 14.93
N ALA A 142 5.36 22.09 13.67
CA ALA A 142 4.38 21.27 12.98
C ALA A 142 4.91 19.83 12.79
N VAL A 143 6.15 19.70 12.31
CA VAL A 143 6.86 18.41 12.20
C VAL A 143 6.99 17.73 13.57
N ASP A 144 7.33 18.46 14.63
CA ASP A 144 7.39 17.91 15.98
C ASP A 144 6.02 17.40 16.46
N SER A 145 4.95 18.14 16.19
CA SER A 145 3.58 17.72 16.53
C SER A 145 3.15 16.46 15.78
N GLU A 146 3.54 16.34 14.50
CA GLU A 146 3.32 15.13 13.72
C GLU A 146 4.08 13.93 14.31
N ASN A 147 5.35 14.10 14.67
CA ASN A 147 6.11 13.06 15.34
C ASN A 147 5.46 12.64 16.67
N GLN A 148 5.02 13.61 17.49
CA GLN A 148 4.32 13.35 18.75
C GLN A 148 3.04 12.53 18.55
N LYS A 149 2.26 12.81 17.50
CA LYS A 149 1.08 12.01 17.12
C LYS A 149 1.48 10.56 16.79
N ASN A 150 2.60 10.37 16.11
CA ASN A 150 3.08 9.06 15.69
C ASN A 150 3.67 8.22 16.85
N LEU A 151 4.06 8.82 17.98
CA LEU A 151 4.60 8.11 19.16
C LEU A 151 3.70 6.99 19.70
N LEU A 152 2.38 7.15 19.57
CA LEU A 152 1.37 6.21 20.05
C LEU A 152 0.94 5.17 19.00
N SER A 153 1.49 5.24 17.78
CA SER A 153 1.19 4.29 16.70
C SER A 153 2.15 3.10 16.75
N ASP A 154 1.64 1.92 17.10
CA ASP A 154 2.43 0.67 17.06
C ASP A 154 3.09 0.43 15.69
N GLY A 155 2.44 0.82 14.59
CA GLY A 155 3.01 0.70 13.25
C GLY A 155 4.28 1.53 13.07
N TRP A 156 4.26 2.80 13.46
CA TRP A 156 5.43 3.68 13.39
C TRP A 156 6.55 3.24 14.34
N ARG A 157 6.18 2.80 15.55
CA ARG A 157 7.10 2.27 16.56
C ARG A 157 7.86 1.04 16.05
N MET A 158 7.14 0.08 15.45
CA MET A 158 7.75 -1.14 14.91
C MET A 158 8.57 -0.86 13.65
N TYR A 159 8.10 0.04 12.78
CA TYR A 159 8.86 0.47 11.61
C TYR A 159 10.21 1.10 12.01
N GLN A 160 10.20 2.06 12.95
CA GLN A 160 11.43 2.67 13.43
C GLN A 160 12.30 1.69 14.23
N LEU A 161 11.73 0.73 14.96
CA LEU A 161 12.49 -0.33 15.63
C LEU A 161 13.20 -1.25 14.62
N GLN A 162 12.52 -1.65 13.54
CA GLN A 162 13.13 -2.47 12.48
C GLN A 162 14.32 -1.77 11.81
N LYS A 163 14.20 -0.46 11.58
CA LYS A 163 15.27 0.43 11.09
C LYS A 163 16.41 0.56 12.10
N HIS A 164 16.10 0.82 13.37
CA HIS A 164 17.11 0.94 14.42
C HIS A 164 17.93 -0.34 14.60
N LEU A 165 17.34 -1.51 14.32
CA LEU A 165 18.00 -2.82 14.35
C LEU A 165 18.62 -3.23 13.00
N SER A 166 18.90 -2.26 12.11
CA SER A 166 19.70 -2.43 10.90
C SER A 166 21.07 -1.77 11.06
N ALA A 167 21.97 -1.99 10.10
CA ALA A 167 23.32 -1.43 10.10
C ALA A 167 23.28 0.10 10.26
N ALA A 168 24.05 0.62 11.24
CA ALA A 168 23.98 2.02 11.65
C ALA A 168 24.52 3.01 10.60
N ASP A 169 25.39 2.55 9.71
CA ASP A 169 25.94 3.29 8.57
C ASP A 169 25.02 3.25 7.34
N HIS A 170 24.00 2.40 7.34
CA HIS A 170 23.06 2.30 6.24
C HIS A 170 21.92 3.34 6.38
N PRO A 171 21.53 4.07 5.31
CA PRO A 171 20.48 5.10 5.37
C PRO A 171 19.13 4.64 5.90
N PHE A 172 18.79 3.35 5.73
CA PHE A 172 17.59 2.75 6.31
C PHE A 172 17.50 2.92 7.84
N HIS A 173 18.64 2.99 8.55
CA HIS A 173 18.67 3.18 10.00
C HIS A 173 18.13 4.56 10.45
N LYS A 174 18.25 5.58 9.59
CA LYS A 174 17.97 6.99 9.93
C LYS A 174 16.53 7.20 10.40
N PHE A 175 16.33 8.15 11.29
CA PHE A 175 14.99 8.63 11.63
C PHE A 175 14.45 9.51 10.49
N SER A 176 13.24 9.22 10.03
CA SER A 176 12.70 9.81 8.79
C SER A 176 11.81 11.03 9.02
N THR A 177 11.15 11.12 10.18
CA THR A 177 10.13 12.14 10.43
C THR A 177 10.74 13.49 10.77
N GLY A 178 11.84 13.50 11.52
CA GLY A 178 12.33 14.69 12.19
C GLY A 178 11.48 15.09 13.40
N ASN A 179 12.05 15.92 14.26
CA ASN A 179 11.37 16.50 15.42
C ASN A 179 12.11 17.75 15.88
N TRP A 180 11.65 18.37 16.97
CA TRP A 180 12.28 19.55 17.53
C TRP A 180 13.76 19.34 17.93
N ASP A 181 14.10 18.13 18.38
CA ASP A 181 15.47 17.80 18.77
C ASP A 181 16.41 17.73 17.55
N THR A 182 15.99 17.08 16.46
CA THR A 182 16.82 16.89 15.26
C THR A 182 16.87 18.11 14.36
N LEU A 183 15.86 18.98 14.39
CA LEU A 183 15.76 20.13 13.49
C LEU A 183 16.05 21.48 14.16
N GLU A 184 16.06 21.58 15.50
CA GLU A 184 16.39 22.84 16.20
C GLU A 184 17.48 22.62 17.26
N VAL A 185 17.30 21.69 18.20
CA VAL A 185 18.20 21.60 19.37
C VAL A 185 19.60 21.12 19.00
N ARG A 186 19.72 19.94 18.36
CA ARG A 186 21.01 19.34 18.00
C ARG A 186 21.79 20.17 16.96
N PRO A 187 21.17 20.67 15.87
CA PRO A 187 21.89 21.48 14.89
C PRO A 187 22.43 22.77 15.51
N LYS A 188 21.61 23.47 16.30
CA LYS A 188 22.00 24.72 16.98
C LYS A 188 23.13 24.50 17.98
N ALA A 189 23.12 23.39 18.73
CA ALA A 189 24.21 23.02 19.62
C ALA A 189 25.55 22.78 18.88
N LYS A 190 25.49 22.39 17.60
CA LYS A 190 26.64 22.25 16.70
C LYS A 190 26.98 23.53 15.95
N GLY A 191 26.25 24.63 16.16
CA GLY A 191 26.41 25.89 15.44
C GLY A 191 25.89 25.87 14.00
N LEU A 192 25.04 24.89 13.65
CA LEU A 192 24.38 24.81 12.35
C LEU A 192 23.06 25.59 12.38
N ASP A 193 22.80 26.31 11.29
CA ASP A 193 21.50 26.93 11.03
C ASP A 193 20.68 26.01 10.11
N THR A 194 19.64 25.39 10.67
CA THR A 194 18.79 24.43 9.96
C THR A 194 18.19 25.01 8.69
N ARG A 195 17.83 26.31 8.69
CA ARG A 195 17.32 26.98 7.49
C ARG A 195 18.36 27.04 6.38
N SER A 196 19.60 27.41 6.71
CA SER A 196 20.70 27.41 5.74
C SER A 196 20.97 26.01 5.19
N GLU A 197 20.92 24.97 6.02
CA GLU A 197 21.06 23.58 5.59
C GLU A 197 19.88 23.12 4.72
N LEU A 198 18.66 23.58 5.01
CA LEU A 198 17.47 23.33 4.19
C LEU A 198 17.62 23.91 2.77
N ILE A 199 18.07 25.16 2.68
CA ILE A 199 18.31 25.83 1.39
C ILE A 199 19.40 25.10 0.62
N LYS A 200 20.51 24.73 1.26
CA LYS A 200 21.57 23.91 0.63
C LYS A 200 21.02 22.58 0.14
N PHE A 201 20.19 21.91 0.93
CA PHE A 201 19.58 20.64 0.55
C PHE A 201 18.71 20.82 -0.70
N TYR A 202 17.83 21.82 -0.73
CA TYR A 202 17.06 22.14 -1.94
C TYR A 202 17.97 22.44 -3.13
N GLU A 203 19.00 23.26 -2.93
CA GLU A 203 19.93 23.64 -3.98
C GLU A 203 20.77 22.47 -4.52
N GLU A 204 21.06 21.46 -3.70
CA GLU A 204 21.85 20.29 -4.07
C GLU A 204 21.01 19.17 -4.69
N TYR A 205 19.77 19.02 -4.22
CA TYR A 205 18.95 17.84 -4.52
C TYR A 205 17.78 18.11 -5.46
N TYR A 206 17.16 19.30 -5.42
CA TYR A 206 15.98 19.60 -6.25
C TYR A 206 16.43 20.09 -7.63
N SER A 207 16.45 19.14 -8.58
CA SER A 207 16.83 19.34 -9.98
C SER A 207 15.78 18.78 -10.92
N ALA A 208 15.44 19.50 -11.99
CA ALA A 208 14.43 19.07 -12.97
C ALA A 208 14.68 17.66 -13.53
N ASN A 209 15.93 17.24 -13.72
CA ASN A 209 16.28 15.94 -14.30
C ASN A 209 16.04 14.73 -13.35
N VAL A 210 15.74 14.96 -12.07
CA VAL A 210 15.35 13.92 -11.10
C VAL A 210 13.90 14.11 -10.63
N MET A 211 13.12 14.91 -11.36
CA MET A 211 11.71 15.17 -11.10
C MET A 211 10.85 14.50 -12.16
N HIS A 212 9.70 13.97 -11.75
CA HIS A 212 8.71 13.34 -12.62
C HIS A 212 7.33 13.93 -12.36
N LEU A 213 6.76 14.56 -13.38
CA LEU A 213 5.49 15.27 -13.29
C LEU A 213 4.38 14.49 -14.01
N VAL A 214 3.23 14.34 -13.35
CA VAL A 214 2.02 13.80 -13.99
C VAL A 214 0.92 14.84 -13.94
N ILE A 215 0.34 15.14 -15.09
CA ILE A 215 -0.78 16.10 -15.24
C ILE A 215 -2.03 15.38 -15.72
N TYR A 216 -3.13 15.56 -15.00
CA TYR A 216 -4.45 15.07 -15.36
C TYR A 216 -5.39 16.25 -15.62
N GLY A 217 -5.83 16.40 -16.87
CA GLY A 217 -6.60 17.57 -17.30
C GLY A 217 -7.82 17.24 -18.12
N LYS A 218 -8.79 18.15 -18.12
CA LYS A 218 -9.97 18.12 -18.99
C LYS A 218 -9.65 18.47 -20.45
N GLU A 219 -8.63 19.30 -20.63
CA GLU A 219 -8.23 19.83 -21.93
C GLU A 219 -7.52 18.77 -22.80
N ASN A 220 -7.41 19.03 -24.10
CA ASN A 220 -6.64 18.15 -24.99
C ASN A 220 -5.13 18.20 -24.68
N LEU A 221 -4.41 17.16 -25.11
CA LEU A 221 -2.98 16.99 -24.83
C LEU A 221 -2.11 18.17 -25.28
N ASP A 222 -2.43 18.85 -26.38
CA ASP A 222 -1.64 19.99 -26.88
C ASP A 222 -1.79 21.22 -25.96
N LYS A 223 -3.00 21.50 -25.48
CA LYS A 223 -3.24 22.58 -24.52
C LYS A 223 -2.59 22.29 -23.17
N ILE A 224 -2.70 21.05 -22.68
CA ILE A 224 -2.02 20.65 -21.44
C ILE A 224 -0.50 20.80 -21.59
N GLN A 225 0.07 20.34 -22.71
CA GLN A 225 1.50 20.48 -22.98
C GLN A 225 1.95 21.95 -22.95
N GLY A 226 1.22 22.85 -23.62
CA GLY A 226 1.54 24.28 -23.61
C GLY A 226 1.52 24.90 -22.21
N LEU A 227 0.57 24.49 -21.36
CA LEU A 227 0.53 24.93 -19.95
C LEU A 227 1.77 24.43 -19.18
N VAL A 228 2.13 23.15 -19.35
CA VAL A 228 3.28 22.57 -18.66
C VAL A 228 4.58 23.23 -19.11
N GLU A 229 4.78 23.40 -20.42
CA GLU A 229 5.95 24.07 -20.97
C GLU A 229 6.07 25.50 -20.43
N ASP A 230 4.97 26.23 -20.32
CA ASP A 230 5.00 27.59 -19.79
C ASP A 230 5.34 27.65 -18.30
N LYS A 231 4.70 26.82 -17.46
CA LYS A 231 4.82 26.90 -16.00
C LYS A 231 6.09 26.24 -15.44
N PHE A 232 6.60 25.18 -16.07
CA PHE A 232 7.68 24.34 -15.50
C PHE A 232 9.05 24.51 -16.18
N LYS A 233 9.15 25.29 -17.27
CA LYS A 233 10.44 25.52 -17.98
C LYS A 233 11.52 26.18 -17.11
N GLU A 234 11.13 26.92 -16.08
CA GLU A 234 12.05 27.65 -15.21
C GLU A 234 12.60 26.81 -14.05
N ILE A 235 12.11 25.57 -13.87
CA ILE A 235 12.72 24.66 -12.89
C ILE A 235 14.17 24.43 -13.28
N ARG A 236 15.06 24.70 -12.32
CA ARG A 236 16.50 24.59 -12.52
C ARG A 236 16.89 23.13 -12.74
N ASN A 237 17.74 22.90 -13.73
CA ASN A 237 18.42 21.64 -13.92
C ASN A 237 19.90 21.79 -13.57
N ILE A 238 20.37 21.08 -12.55
CA ILE A 238 21.78 21.01 -12.14
C ILE A 238 22.47 19.73 -12.62
N ASP A 239 21.83 18.99 -13.54
CA ASP A 239 22.31 17.73 -14.12
C ASP A 239 22.71 16.70 -13.04
N ARG A 240 21.79 16.50 -12.09
CA ARG A 240 22.06 15.69 -10.90
C ARG A 240 22.12 14.20 -11.27
N ASN A 241 23.16 13.50 -10.83
CA ASN A 241 23.13 12.04 -10.91
C ASN A 241 21.97 11.46 -10.08
N CYS A 242 21.31 10.45 -10.64
CA CYS A 242 20.29 9.67 -9.94
C CYS A 242 20.90 9.06 -8.66
N LEU A 243 20.25 9.28 -7.52
CA LEU A 243 20.69 8.74 -6.24
C LEU A 243 20.45 7.24 -6.19
N ARG A 244 21.46 6.50 -5.73
CA ARG A 244 21.34 5.09 -5.38
C ARG A 244 22.00 4.83 -4.05
N PHE A 245 21.37 4.00 -3.25
CA PHE A 245 21.81 3.66 -1.90
C PHE A 245 22.11 2.17 -1.86
N ALA A 246 23.19 1.80 -2.56
CA ALA A 246 23.57 0.42 -2.73
C ALA A 246 23.98 -0.22 -1.40
N GLY A 247 23.55 -1.46 -1.19
CA GLY A 247 23.89 -2.25 -0.01
C GLY A 247 22.65 -2.87 0.65
N GLU A 248 22.88 -3.93 1.40
CA GLU A 248 21.85 -4.56 2.22
C GLU A 248 21.85 -3.89 3.60
N PRO A 249 20.69 -3.47 4.14
CA PRO A 249 20.61 -2.85 5.45
C PRO A 249 20.93 -3.82 6.59
N CYS A 250 20.91 -5.13 6.33
CA CYS A 250 21.11 -6.17 7.33
C CYS A 250 22.29 -7.07 6.96
N THR A 251 23.41 -6.89 7.65
CA THR A 251 24.54 -7.84 7.64
C THR A 251 24.23 -9.06 8.52
N SER A 252 25.13 -10.06 8.54
CA SER A 252 24.95 -11.29 9.36
C SER A 252 24.74 -11.06 10.86
N GLU A 253 25.19 -9.92 11.40
CA GLU A 253 24.94 -9.58 12.82
C GLU A 253 23.50 -9.12 13.09
N HIS A 254 22.80 -8.66 12.06
CA HIS A 254 21.42 -8.19 12.12
C HIS A 254 20.40 -9.30 11.79
N LEU A 255 20.87 -10.50 11.42
CA LEU A 255 20.07 -11.68 11.10
C LEU A 255 20.06 -12.68 12.26
N GLN A 256 19.14 -13.63 12.21
CA GLN A 256 18.95 -14.64 13.25
C GLN A 256 18.75 -14.01 14.63
N ILE A 257 17.81 -13.07 14.68
CA ILE A 257 17.42 -12.35 15.89
C ILE A 257 15.95 -12.61 16.22
N LEU A 258 15.65 -12.69 17.50
CA LEU A 258 14.31 -12.62 18.07
C LEU A 258 14.23 -11.34 18.91
N VAL A 259 13.29 -10.47 18.55
CA VAL A 259 13.06 -9.18 19.18
C VAL A 259 11.73 -9.25 19.92
N ARG A 260 11.74 -9.11 21.25
CA ARG A 260 10.51 -8.93 22.04
C ARG A 260 10.25 -7.44 22.15
N ALA A 261 9.13 -6.97 21.63
CA ALA A 261 8.81 -5.54 21.59
C ALA A 261 7.50 -5.23 22.31
N VAL A 262 7.50 -4.19 23.14
CA VAL A 262 6.31 -3.74 23.88
C VAL A 262 5.42 -2.88 22.99
N ARG A 263 4.15 -3.28 22.89
CA ARG A 263 3.10 -2.54 22.19
C ARG A 263 2.40 -1.53 23.10
N ILE A 264 1.83 -0.50 22.51
CA ILE A 264 0.94 0.45 23.18
C ILE A 264 -0.46 -0.16 23.31
N LYS A 265 -1.02 -0.65 22.20
CA LYS A 265 -2.34 -1.27 22.17
C LYS A 265 -2.31 -2.68 22.75
N GLU A 266 -3.44 -3.10 23.29
CA GLU A 266 -3.65 -4.49 23.70
C GLU A 266 -3.55 -5.45 22.50
N GLY A 267 -3.16 -6.69 22.79
CA GLY A 267 -3.02 -7.76 21.81
C GLY A 267 -1.58 -8.10 21.46
N HIS A 268 -1.43 -9.06 20.55
CA HIS A 268 -0.18 -9.74 20.25
C HIS A 268 -0.01 -9.88 18.75
N ALA A 269 1.22 -9.75 18.27
CA ALA A 269 1.53 -10.06 16.88
C ALA A 269 2.92 -10.68 16.75
N LEU A 270 3.09 -11.39 15.64
CA LEU A 270 4.37 -11.92 15.21
C LEU A 270 4.66 -11.38 13.82
N ARG A 271 5.81 -10.75 13.65
CA ARG A 271 6.32 -10.28 12.36
C ARG A 271 7.61 -11.02 12.05
N VAL A 272 7.58 -11.88 11.05
CA VAL A 272 8.74 -12.65 10.59
C VAL A 272 9.23 -12.05 9.28
N VAL A 273 10.48 -11.63 9.27
CA VAL A 273 11.05 -10.76 8.23
C VAL A 273 12.32 -11.39 7.65
N TRP A 274 12.47 -11.33 6.33
CA TRP A 274 13.69 -11.72 5.61
C TRP A 274 14.10 -10.62 4.65
N PRO A 275 15.38 -10.19 4.62
CA PRO A 275 15.89 -9.37 3.53
C PRO A 275 15.89 -10.19 2.23
N ILE A 276 15.40 -9.58 1.16
CA ILE A 276 15.27 -10.16 -0.17
C ILE A 276 15.66 -9.14 -1.24
N THR A 277 15.89 -9.65 -2.45
CA THR A 277 15.98 -8.79 -3.63
C THR A 277 14.63 -8.10 -3.87
N PRO A 278 14.61 -6.76 -4.09
CA PRO A 278 13.39 -6.02 -4.39
C PRO A 278 12.56 -6.60 -5.54
N GLU A 279 11.23 -6.62 -5.38
CA GLU A 279 10.32 -7.07 -6.43
C GLU A 279 10.43 -6.19 -7.69
N ILE A 280 10.85 -4.92 -7.56
CA ILE A 280 11.06 -4.03 -8.71
C ILE A 280 12.10 -4.54 -9.72
N HIS A 281 13.05 -5.38 -9.32
CA HIS A 281 13.99 -6.01 -10.27
C HIS A 281 13.39 -7.16 -11.06
N HIS A 282 12.28 -7.72 -10.57
CA HIS A 282 11.61 -8.91 -11.09
C HIS A 282 10.09 -8.72 -11.18
N TYR A 283 9.62 -7.49 -11.44
CA TYR A 283 8.20 -7.14 -11.35
C TYR A 283 7.34 -7.84 -12.42
N LYS A 284 7.97 -8.32 -13.50
CA LYS A 284 7.29 -9.11 -14.54
C LYS A 284 7.13 -10.56 -14.11
N GLU A 285 8.02 -11.06 -13.27
CA GLU A 285 7.97 -12.41 -12.72
C GLU A 285 7.19 -12.49 -11.40
N GLY A 286 7.08 -11.37 -10.67
CA GLY A 286 6.25 -11.21 -9.47
C GLY A 286 6.52 -12.24 -8.35
N PRO A 287 7.77 -12.50 -7.95
CA PRO A 287 8.08 -13.55 -6.98
C PRO A 287 7.47 -13.29 -5.60
N CYS A 288 7.47 -12.05 -5.12
CA CYS A 288 6.87 -11.71 -3.82
C CYS A 288 5.36 -11.87 -3.85
N ARG A 289 4.71 -11.50 -4.97
CA ARG A 289 3.28 -11.74 -5.18
C ARG A 289 2.94 -13.23 -5.18
N TYR A 290 3.71 -14.06 -5.89
CA TYR A 290 3.51 -15.52 -5.92
C TYR A 290 3.64 -16.14 -4.52
N LEU A 291 4.71 -15.80 -3.79
CA LEU A 291 4.97 -16.33 -2.46
C LEU A 291 4.00 -15.78 -1.42
N GLY A 292 3.66 -14.50 -1.50
CA GLY A 292 2.67 -13.84 -0.65
C GLY A 292 1.28 -14.46 -0.81
N HIS A 293 0.87 -14.78 -2.04
CA HIS A 293 -0.37 -15.49 -2.30
C HIS A 293 -0.44 -16.86 -1.61
N LEU A 294 0.66 -17.63 -1.63
CA LEU A 294 0.70 -18.96 -1.04
C LEU A 294 0.83 -18.95 0.48
N ILE A 295 1.76 -18.15 1.02
CA ILE A 295 2.01 -18.06 2.47
C ILE A 295 0.86 -17.33 3.17
N GLY A 296 0.30 -16.31 2.50
CA GLY A 296 -0.87 -15.54 2.93
C GLY A 296 -2.23 -16.17 2.60
N HIS A 297 -2.26 -17.38 2.06
CA HIS A 297 -3.50 -18.03 1.66
C HIS A 297 -4.39 -18.32 2.89
N GLU A 298 -5.71 -18.14 2.77
CA GLU A 298 -6.65 -18.37 3.88
C GLU A 298 -7.60 -19.56 3.69
N GLY A 299 -7.59 -20.17 2.49
CA GLY A 299 -8.36 -21.38 2.21
C GLY A 299 -7.81 -22.64 2.90
N GLU A 300 -8.56 -23.73 2.80
CA GLU A 300 -8.26 -25.03 3.40
C GLU A 300 -6.81 -25.49 3.13
N GLY A 301 -6.16 -26.02 4.18
CA GLY A 301 -4.78 -26.52 4.13
C GLY A 301 -3.69 -25.47 4.24
N SER A 302 -4.06 -24.18 4.25
CA SER A 302 -3.10 -23.10 4.41
C SER A 302 -2.57 -22.98 5.85
N LEU A 303 -1.46 -22.25 5.99
CA LEU A 303 -0.92 -21.89 7.30
C LEU A 303 -1.97 -21.18 8.17
N TYR A 304 -2.67 -20.19 7.61
CA TYR A 304 -3.67 -19.45 8.37
C TYR A 304 -4.87 -20.30 8.79
N SER A 305 -5.42 -21.15 7.90
CA SER A 305 -6.55 -22.03 8.24
C SER A 305 -6.19 -22.96 9.43
N ILE A 306 -4.96 -23.49 9.47
CA ILE A 306 -4.47 -24.29 10.59
C ILE A 306 -4.31 -23.47 11.88
N LEU A 307 -3.68 -22.29 11.81
CA LEU A 307 -3.49 -21.42 12.97
C LEU A 307 -4.84 -20.96 13.56
N LYS A 308 -5.81 -20.65 12.71
CA LYS A 308 -7.18 -20.30 13.08
C LYS A 308 -7.89 -21.49 13.74
N THR A 309 -7.76 -22.70 13.18
CA THR A 309 -8.34 -23.92 13.74
C THR A 309 -7.78 -24.25 15.13
N LEU A 310 -6.50 -23.95 15.37
CA LEU A 310 -5.86 -24.08 16.68
C LEU A 310 -6.21 -22.94 17.64
N GLY A 311 -6.90 -21.90 17.17
CA GLY A 311 -7.21 -20.70 17.94
C GLY A 311 -6.00 -19.85 18.28
N TRP A 312 -4.94 -19.94 17.48
CA TRP A 312 -3.67 -19.25 17.71
C TRP A 312 -3.56 -17.92 16.98
N ALA A 313 -4.29 -17.74 15.88
CA ALA A 313 -4.26 -16.51 15.09
C ALA A 313 -5.65 -16.06 14.65
N THR A 314 -5.80 -14.74 14.50
CA THR A 314 -7.02 -14.11 13.97
C THR A 314 -6.80 -13.46 12.61
N GLY A 315 -5.55 -13.26 12.18
CA GLY A 315 -5.23 -12.79 10.83
C GLY A 315 -3.81 -13.15 10.44
N LEU A 316 -3.56 -13.24 9.13
CA LEU A 316 -2.23 -13.46 8.56
C LEU A 316 -2.12 -12.70 7.23
N SER A 317 -0.97 -12.06 7.00
CA SER A 317 -0.62 -11.48 5.71
C SER A 317 0.83 -11.79 5.38
N ALA A 318 1.14 -11.92 4.10
CA ALA A 318 2.48 -12.20 3.62
C ALA A 318 2.74 -11.47 2.31
N GLY A 319 3.94 -10.92 2.14
CA GLY A 319 4.34 -10.25 0.92
C GLY A 319 5.58 -9.39 1.09
N GLU A 320 5.86 -8.56 0.10
CA GLU A 320 6.88 -7.53 0.20
C GLU A 320 6.44 -6.45 1.21
N GLY A 321 7.35 -6.10 2.13
CA GLY A 321 7.19 -5.08 3.15
C GLY A 321 7.98 -3.82 2.79
N ASP A 322 8.74 -3.29 3.75
CA ASP A 322 9.58 -2.10 3.49
C ASP A 322 10.58 -2.37 2.36
N SER A 323 10.69 -1.44 1.43
CA SER A 323 11.46 -1.62 0.19
C SER A 323 12.17 -0.33 -0.24
N SER A 324 13.29 -0.48 -0.92
CA SER A 324 13.97 0.54 -1.73
C SER A 324 14.22 0.01 -3.15
N LEU A 325 14.91 0.79 -3.98
CA LEU A 325 15.39 0.34 -5.27
C LEU A 325 16.48 -0.75 -5.19
N ASP A 326 17.19 -0.87 -4.07
CA ASP A 326 18.35 -1.74 -3.91
C ASP A 326 18.15 -2.91 -2.92
N PHE A 327 17.22 -2.79 -1.95
CA PHE A 327 16.89 -3.86 -0.98
C PHE A 327 15.40 -3.90 -0.65
N SER A 328 14.91 -5.04 -0.17
CA SER A 328 13.53 -5.17 0.28
C SER A 328 13.40 -6.24 1.37
N PHE A 329 12.26 -6.27 2.04
CA PHE A 329 11.95 -7.28 3.04
C PHE A 329 10.72 -8.09 2.65
N PHE A 330 10.81 -9.42 2.69
CA PHE A 330 9.62 -10.26 2.71
C PHE A 330 9.13 -10.38 4.14
N THR A 331 7.86 -10.07 4.38
CA THR A 331 7.28 -10.04 5.73
C THR A 331 6.09 -10.97 5.80
N VAL A 332 6.04 -11.79 6.85
CA VAL A 332 4.84 -12.51 7.29
C VAL A 332 4.39 -11.90 8.61
N TYR A 333 3.20 -11.31 8.61
CA TYR A 333 2.59 -10.69 9.78
C TYR A 333 1.39 -11.52 10.25
N ILE A 334 1.43 -11.97 11.51
CA ILE A 334 0.41 -12.83 12.12
C ILE A 334 -0.15 -12.10 13.34
N VAL A 335 -1.47 -11.90 13.36
CA VAL A 335 -2.18 -11.39 14.55
C VAL A 335 -2.50 -12.57 15.45
N LEU A 336 -1.97 -12.54 16.67
CA LEU A 336 -2.03 -13.66 17.61
C LEU A 336 -3.17 -13.49 18.62
N THR A 337 -3.79 -14.60 18.99
CA THR A 337 -4.63 -14.67 20.21
C THR A 337 -3.76 -14.76 21.45
N ASP A 338 -4.37 -14.70 22.64
CA ASP A 338 -3.65 -15.00 23.89
C ASP A 338 -3.05 -16.41 23.90
N ALA A 339 -3.78 -17.41 23.39
CA ALA A 339 -3.26 -18.77 23.26
C ALA A 339 -2.10 -18.82 22.25
N GLY A 340 -2.23 -18.13 21.11
CA GLY A 340 -1.16 -18.06 20.11
C GLY A 340 0.11 -17.40 20.62
N HIS A 341 -0.01 -16.41 21.51
CA HIS A 341 1.13 -15.81 22.20
C HIS A 341 1.93 -16.86 22.99
N GLU A 342 1.25 -17.73 23.76
CA GLU A 342 1.92 -18.80 24.52
C GLU A 342 2.52 -19.90 23.60
N HIS A 343 2.06 -20.00 22.36
CA HIS A 343 2.50 -20.97 21.35
C HIS A 343 3.39 -20.37 20.25
N MET A 344 4.06 -19.23 20.50
CA MET A 344 4.85 -18.51 19.49
C MET A 344 5.85 -19.40 18.73
N GLN A 345 6.58 -20.27 19.44
CA GLN A 345 7.57 -21.18 18.82
C GLN A 345 6.91 -22.19 17.89
N ASP A 346 5.76 -22.75 18.27
CA ASP A 346 5.01 -23.69 17.45
C ASP A 346 4.50 -23.03 16.17
N ILE A 347 4.06 -21.76 16.26
CA ILE A 347 3.61 -20.95 15.12
C ILE A 347 4.76 -20.72 14.14
N VAL A 348 5.94 -20.34 14.63
CA VAL A 348 7.14 -20.20 13.80
C VAL A 348 7.52 -21.54 13.16
N GLY A 349 7.44 -22.63 13.92
CA GLY A 349 7.66 -23.99 13.40
C GLY A 349 6.72 -24.36 12.26
N LEU A 350 5.42 -24.06 12.39
CA LEU A 350 4.43 -24.28 11.33
C LEU A 350 4.69 -23.42 10.09
N LEU A 351 5.09 -22.16 10.27
CA LEU A 351 5.48 -21.29 9.15
C LEU A 351 6.66 -21.88 8.36
N PHE A 352 7.72 -22.32 9.04
CA PHE A 352 8.85 -22.94 8.36
C PHE A 352 8.54 -24.32 7.76
N LYS A 353 7.62 -25.10 8.35
CA LYS A 353 7.08 -26.31 7.71
C LYS A 353 6.39 -25.97 6.39
N TYR A 354 5.57 -24.91 6.37
CA TYR A 354 4.89 -24.49 5.15
C TYR A 354 5.88 -23.98 4.10
N ILE A 355 6.88 -23.18 4.49
CA ILE A 355 7.95 -22.76 3.57
C ILE A 355 8.71 -23.98 3.01
N SER A 356 9.01 -24.98 3.84
CA SER A 356 9.66 -26.22 3.40
C SER A 356 8.78 -27.02 2.43
N LEU A 357 7.47 -27.06 2.66
CA LEU A 357 6.51 -27.64 1.72
C LEU A 357 6.56 -26.94 0.37
N LEU A 358 6.61 -25.59 0.33
CA LEU A 358 6.72 -24.84 -0.92
C LEU A 358 8.03 -25.15 -1.65
N GLN A 359 9.15 -25.26 -0.92
CA GLN A 359 10.46 -25.61 -1.48
C GLN A 359 10.48 -27.02 -2.06
N GLN A 360 9.78 -27.98 -1.44
CA GLN A 360 9.73 -29.38 -1.89
C GLN A 360 8.73 -29.61 -3.03
N SER A 361 7.61 -28.89 -3.02
CA SER A 361 6.56 -29.03 -4.05
C SER A 361 6.97 -28.42 -5.38
N GLY A 362 7.92 -27.48 -5.37
CA GLY A 362 8.36 -26.74 -6.54
C GLY A 362 7.40 -25.63 -6.97
N ILE A 363 7.87 -24.77 -7.87
CA ILE A 363 7.07 -23.64 -8.37
C ILE A 363 6.10 -24.14 -9.46
N CYS A 364 4.81 -23.92 -9.23
CA CYS A 364 3.73 -24.47 -10.06
C CYS A 364 3.26 -23.42 -11.07
N LYS A 365 3.41 -23.71 -12.37
CA LYS A 365 2.98 -22.79 -13.44
C LYS A 365 1.49 -22.45 -13.37
N TRP A 366 0.64 -23.42 -13.04
CA TRP A 366 -0.81 -23.20 -13.00
C TRP A 366 -1.22 -22.15 -11.94
N ILE A 367 -0.52 -22.09 -10.80
CA ILE A 367 -0.74 -21.08 -9.75
C ILE A 367 -0.35 -19.70 -10.26
N PHE A 368 0.78 -19.61 -10.96
CA PHE A 368 1.22 -18.37 -11.61
C PHE A 368 0.19 -17.91 -12.66
N ASP A 369 -0.30 -18.83 -13.49
CA ASP A 369 -1.29 -18.51 -14.52
C ASP A 369 -2.60 -18.00 -13.91
N GLU A 370 -3.08 -18.59 -12.81
CA GLU A 370 -4.24 -18.10 -12.05
C GLU A 370 -4.00 -16.69 -11.50
N LEU A 371 -2.86 -16.47 -10.85
CA LEU A 371 -2.48 -15.15 -10.32
C LEU A 371 -2.38 -14.09 -11.41
N SER A 372 -1.73 -14.42 -12.53
CA SER A 372 -1.58 -13.54 -13.68
C SER A 372 -2.95 -13.18 -14.27
N ALA A 373 -3.84 -14.16 -14.44
CA ALA A 373 -5.20 -13.93 -14.95
C ALA A 373 -6.03 -13.03 -14.03
N VAL A 374 -5.97 -13.24 -12.71
CA VAL A 374 -6.61 -12.37 -11.71
C VAL A 374 -6.09 -10.94 -11.82
N CYS A 375 -4.78 -10.79 -11.88
CA CYS A 375 -4.09 -9.51 -11.97
C CYS A 375 -4.41 -8.76 -13.27
N GLU A 376 -4.36 -9.44 -14.41
CA GLU A 376 -4.73 -8.88 -15.73
C GLU A 376 -6.19 -8.41 -15.73
N THR A 377 -7.09 -9.24 -15.20
CA THR A 377 -8.51 -8.89 -15.10
C THR A 377 -8.72 -7.66 -14.23
N ALA A 378 -8.07 -7.61 -13.05
CA ALA A 378 -8.14 -6.47 -12.15
C ALA A 378 -7.64 -5.18 -12.80
N PHE A 379 -6.52 -5.24 -13.54
CA PHE A 379 -5.98 -4.07 -14.25
C PHE A 379 -6.90 -3.60 -15.39
N HIS A 380 -7.37 -4.51 -16.24
CA HIS A 380 -8.17 -4.12 -17.41
C HIS A 380 -9.59 -3.68 -17.10
N TYR A 381 -10.14 -4.10 -15.95
CA TYR A 381 -11.49 -3.76 -15.50
C TYR A 381 -11.49 -3.02 -14.16
N GLN A 382 -10.42 -2.31 -13.86
CA GLN A 382 -10.34 -1.41 -12.71
C GLN A 382 -11.42 -0.31 -12.80
N ASP A 383 -11.91 0.12 -11.65
CA ASP A 383 -12.86 1.22 -11.57
C ASP A 383 -12.14 2.56 -11.84
N LYS A 384 -12.88 3.59 -12.25
CA LYS A 384 -12.30 4.93 -12.48
C LYS A 384 -11.71 5.45 -11.16
N ILE A 385 -10.40 5.64 -11.14
CA ILE A 385 -9.65 6.18 -10.00
C ILE A 385 -9.82 7.70 -9.97
N GLN A 386 -10.01 8.27 -8.77
CA GLN A 386 -10.06 9.73 -8.59
C GLN A 386 -8.76 10.38 -9.13
N PRO A 387 -8.84 11.55 -9.80
CA PRO A 387 -7.67 12.17 -10.44
C PRO A 387 -6.45 12.31 -9.52
N ILE A 388 -6.62 12.80 -8.28
CA ILE A 388 -5.51 12.97 -7.32
C ILE A 388 -4.81 11.64 -7.01
N ASN A 389 -5.58 10.60 -6.70
CA ASN A 389 -5.03 9.27 -6.40
C ASN A 389 -4.37 8.66 -7.63
N TYR A 390 -4.89 8.96 -8.82
CA TYR A 390 -4.34 8.44 -10.07
C TYR A 390 -2.96 9.03 -10.35
N VAL A 391 -2.80 10.35 -10.31
CA VAL A 391 -1.50 11.02 -10.57
C VAL A 391 -0.45 10.65 -9.53
N VAL A 392 -0.82 10.57 -8.25
CA VAL A 392 0.07 10.14 -7.15
C VAL A 392 0.51 8.69 -7.30
N SER A 393 -0.36 7.84 -7.85
CA SER A 393 0.00 6.45 -8.09
C SER A 393 0.96 6.25 -9.26
N ILE A 394 1.13 7.25 -10.14
CA ILE A 394 1.93 7.16 -11.37
C ILE A 394 3.26 7.90 -11.25
N SER A 395 3.29 9.10 -10.65
CA SER A 395 4.52 9.92 -10.62
C SER A 395 5.73 9.20 -10.01
N PRO A 396 5.64 8.43 -8.90
CA PRO A 396 6.78 7.67 -8.39
C PRO A 396 7.14 6.45 -9.26
N ASN A 397 6.22 5.97 -10.11
CA ASN A 397 6.52 4.87 -11.03
C ASN A 397 7.42 5.32 -12.17
N MET A 398 7.43 6.62 -12.49
CA MET A 398 8.26 7.15 -13.56
C MET A 398 9.75 6.97 -13.25
N GLN A 399 10.11 7.05 -11.96
CA GLN A 399 11.45 6.69 -11.47
C GLN A 399 11.73 5.18 -11.51
N LYS A 400 10.72 4.34 -11.30
CA LYS A 400 10.88 2.91 -11.00
C LYS A 400 10.74 1.99 -12.22
N TYR A 401 9.92 2.38 -13.19
CA TYR A 401 9.51 1.53 -14.30
C TYR A 401 9.81 2.20 -15.65
N PRO A 402 10.01 1.42 -16.73
CA PRO A 402 10.12 1.98 -18.07
C PRO A 402 8.79 2.65 -18.51
N PRO A 403 8.83 3.63 -19.42
CA PRO A 403 7.66 4.40 -19.86
C PRO A 403 6.43 3.57 -20.23
N LYS A 404 6.63 2.47 -20.97
CA LYS A 404 5.53 1.60 -21.37
C LYS A 404 4.74 1.02 -20.18
N ASP A 405 5.41 0.84 -19.03
CA ASP A 405 4.90 0.12 -17.86
C ASP A 405 4.47 1.06 -16.71
N TRP A 406 4.50 2.39 -16.88
CA TRP A 406 4.15 3.37 -15.83
C TRP A 406 2.74 3.20 -15.23
N LEU A 407 1.77 2.73 -16.03
CA LEU A 407 0.40 2.49 -15.56
C LEU A 407 0.22 1.08 -14.99
N VAL A 408 0.72 0.05 -15.68
CA VAL A 408 0.53 -1.37 -15.33
C VAL A 408 1.44 -1.83 -14.19
N ARG A 409 2.68 -1.34 -14.08
CA ARG A 409 3.62 -1.61 -12.98
C ARG A 409 3.84 -3.12 -12.74
N SER A 410 3.96 -3.51 -11.46
CA SER A 410 3.88 -4.89 -10.97
C SER A 410 2.44 -5.43 -10.85
N SER A 411 1.42 -4.69 -11.33
CA SER A 411 0.02 -5.09 -11.19
C SER A 411 -0.35 -6.29 -12.05
N SER A 412 0.49 -6.69 -12.99
CA SER A 412 0.28 -7.84 -13.88
C SER A 412 1.61 -8.57 -14.13
N PRO A 413 1.93 -9.62 -13.35
CA PRO A 413 3.06 -10.48 -13.67
C PRO A 413 2.77 -11.20 -15.00
N SER A 414 3.74 -11.16 -15.91
CA SER A 414 3.60 -11.62 -17.30
C SER A 414 4.61 -12.71 -17.68
N ASN A 415 5.69 -12.86 -16.92
CA ASN A 415 6.77 -13.79 -17.21
C ASN A 415 6.83 -14.88 -16.14
N PHE A 416 6.49 -16.12 -16.48
CA PHE A 416 6.71 -17.22 -15.55
C PHE A 416 8.19 -17.59 -15.49
N SER A 417 8.81 -17.47 -14.32
CA SER A 417 10.19 -17.91 -14.08
C SER A 417 10.31 -18.68 -12.77
N THR A 418 10.48 -20.00 -12.90
CA THR A 418 10.73 -20.88 -11.74
C THR A 418 11.99 -20.46 -10.99
N ASP A 419 13.06 -20.11 -11.70
CA ASP A 419 14.36 -19.81 -11.09
C ASP A 419 14.31 -18.55 -10.23
N ILE A 420 13.63 -17.50 -10.69
CA ILE A 420 13.51 -16.23 -9.96
C ILE A 420 12.62 -16.39 -8.72
N ILE A 421 11.49 -17.09 -8.86
CA ILE A 421 10.60 -17.36 -7.72
C ILE A 421 11.30 -18.24 -6.69
N GLN A 422 12.02 -19.28 -7.13
CA GLN A 422 12.78 -20.16 -6.25
C GLN A 422 13.93 -19.43 -5.56
N MET A 423 14.60 -18.49 -6.26
CA MET A 423 15.65 -17.65 -5.68
C MET A 423 15.14 -16.88 -4.45
N VAL A 424 13.98 -16.24 -4.55
CA VAL A 424 13.38 -15.50 -3.42
C VAL A 424 12.90 -16.47 -2.34
N LEU A 425 12.26 -17.59 -2.69
CA LEU A 425 11.83 -18.61 -1.74
C LEU A 425 13.00 -19.19 -0.92
N ASN A 426 14.17 -19.34 -1.53
CA ASN A 426 15.38 -19.81 -0.85
C ASN A 426 15.94 -18.78 0.16
N LYS A 427 15.60 -17.49 0.03
CA LYS A 427 15.98 -16.46 1.01
C LYS A 427 15.16 -16.56 2.30
N LEU A 428 13.95 -17.13 2.25
CA LEU A 428 13.05 -17.37 3.38
C LEU A 428 13.57 -18.54 4.24
N SER A 429 14.76 -18.38 4.81
CA SER A 429 15.47 -19.44 5.54
C SER A 429 15.64 -19.10 7.02
N PRO A 430 15.85 -20.11 7.90
CA PRO A 430 16.19 -19.89 9.30
C PRO A 430 17.48 -19.08 9.53
N ASN A 431 18.37 -19.01 8.54
CA ASN A 431 19.64 -18.30 8.66
C ASN A 431 19.54 -16.81 8.31
N ASN A 432 18.47 -16.39 7.65
CA ASN A 432 18.27 -15.01 7.22
C ASN A 432 17.09 -14.33 7.93
N VAL A 433 16.52 -14.97 8.96
CA VAL A 433 15.28 -14.51 9.57
C VAL A 433 15.50 -13.47 10.67
N ARG A 434 14.57 -12.54 10.78
CA ARG A 434 14.40 -11.63 11.92
C ARG A 434 12.96 -11.80 12.43
N ILE A 435 12.79 -12.10 13.70
CA ILE A 435 11.47 -12.35 14.30
C ILE A 435 11.17 -11.23 15.29
N PHE A 436 10.10 -10.47 15.07
CA PHE A 436 9.60 -9.49 16.02
C PHE A 436 8.34 -10.03 16.67
N TRP A 437 8.42 -10.30 17.97
CA TRP A 437 7.33 -10.76 18.80
C TRP A 437 6.81 -9.56 19.60
N GLU A 438 5.65 -9.07 19.17
CA GLU A 438 5.08 -7.81 19.63
C GLU A 438 3.98 -8.11 20.65
N SER A 439 4.14 -7.66 21.90
CA SER A 439 3.13 -7.86 22.95
C SER A 439 3.25 -6.85 24.06
N LYS A 440 2.10 -6.40 24.58
CA LYS A 440 2.05 -5.61 25.81
C LYS A 440 2.48 -6.39 27.06
N LYS A 441 2.37 -7.73 27.06
CA LYS A 441 2.80 -8.59 28.17
C LYS A 441 4.30 -8.47 28.50
N PHE A 442 5.11 -7.96 27.57
CA PHE A 442 6.55 -7.75 27.80
C PHE A 442 6.88 -6.48 28.58
N GLU A 443 5.90 -5.66 28.94
CA GLU A 443 6.11 -4.48 29.78
C GLU A 443 6.84 -4.85 31.08
N GLY A 444 7.92 -4.14 31.38
CA GLY A 444 8.80 -4.43 32.54
C GLY A 444 9.74 -5.64 32.38
N GLN A 445 9.70 -6.35 31.25
CA GLN A 445 10.55 -7.53 30.97
C GLN A 445 11.64 -7.27 29.92
N THR A 446 11.67 -6.06 29.36
CA THR A 446 12.62 -5.63 28.32
C THR A 446 13.75 -4.79 28.90
N ASN A 447 14.91 -4.76 28.22
CA ASN A 447 16.14 -4.12 28.72
C ASN A 447 16.72 -3.03 27.80
N MET A 448 16.14 -2.82 26.62
CA MET A 448 16.55 -1.79 25.66
C MET A 448 15.38 -0.87 25.32
N VAL A 449 15.70 0.32 24.80
CA VAL A 449 14.72 1.32 24.38
C VAL A 449 15.19 1.93 23.06
N GLU A 450 14.34 1.88 22.04
CA GLU A 450 14.57 2.55 20.76
C GLU A 450 14.50 4.09 20.96
N PRO A 451 15.48 4.86 20.49
CA PRO A 451 15.69 6.24 20.92
C PRO A 451 14.62 7.24 20.46
N TRP A 452 13.95 7.02 19.33
CA TRP A 452 13.07 8.03 18.72
C TRP A 452 11.63 7.94 19.22
N TYR A 453 11.09 6.72 19.31
CA TYR A 453 9.73 6.47 19.74
C TYR A 453 9.65 5.94 21.18
N GLY A 454 10.78 5.61 21.81
CA GLY A 454 10.78 5.04 23.16
C GLY A 454 10.21 3.62 23.17
N THR A 455 10.42 2.86 22.11
CA THR A 455 9.95 1.47 22.03
C THR A 455 10.79 0.59 22.92
N ALA A 456 10.20 0.06 24.00
CA ALA A 456 10.88 -0.87 24.89
C ALA A 456 10.99 -2.25 24.23
N TYR A 457 12.19 -2.83 24.20
CA TYR A 457 12.44 -4.12 23.57
C TYR A 457 13.59 -4.90 24.23
N SER A 458 13.67 -6.18 23.92
CA SER A 458 14.87 -7.00 24.16
C SER A 458 15.21 -7.78 22.89
N ILE A 459 16.49 -8.10 22.71
CA ILE A 459 16.99 -8.84 21.55
C ILE A 459 17.75 -10.08 22.01
N GLU A 460 17.45 -11.19 21.36
CA GLU A 460 18.09 -12.48 21.59
C GLU A 460 18.59 -13.03 20.24
N ARG A 461 19.75 -13.68 20.25
CA ARG A 461 20.22 -14.44 19.09
C ARG A 461 19.48 -15.77 19.04
N ILE A 462 18.99 -16.12 17.87
CA ILE A 462 18.44 -17.44 17.58
C ILE A 462 19.37 -18.16 16.62
N THR A 463 19.39 -19.49 16.64
CA THR A 463 20.19 -20.29 15.71
C THR A 463 19.28 -21.07 14.77
N GLY A 464 19.82 -21.48 13.63
CA GLY A 464 19.12 -22.40 12.73
C GLY A 464 18.73 -23.71 13.42
N SER A 465 19.52 -24.19 14.39
CA SER A 465 19.19 -25.40 15.17
C SER A 465 17.99 -25.18 16.10
N MET A 466 17.87 -24.02 16.76
CA MET A 466 16.70 -23.69 17.58
C MET A 466 15.42 -23.65 16.73
N ILE A 467 15.47 -23.04 15.54
CA ILE A 467 14.32 -23.02 14.63
C ILE A 467 14.01 -24.44 14.15
N GLN A 468 15.01 -25.28 13.92
CA GLN A 468 14.81 -26.68 13.56
C GLN A 468 14.12 -27.47 14.68
N GLU A 469 14.45 -27.20 15.94
CA GLU A 469 13.73 -27.76 17.10
C GLU A 469 12.27 -27.33 17.11
N TRP A 470 11.97 -26.05 16.84
CA TRP A 470 10.59 -25.55 16.72
C TRP A 470 9.82 -26.20 15.56
N ILE A 471 10.47 -26.43 14.43
CA ILE A 471 9.90 -27.17 13.30
C ILE A 471 9.52 -28.58 13.76
N VAL A 472 10.41 -29.29 14.45
CA VAL A 472 10.15 -30.66 14.92
C VAL A 472 9.07 -30.71 16.00
N SER A 473 9.05 -29.77 16.95
CA SER A 473 8.10 -29.73 18.06
C SER A 473 6.69 -29.29 17.64
N SER A 474 6.60 -28.44 16.61
CA SER A 474 5.31 -27.90 16.18
C SER A 474 4.34 -29.01 15.75
N PRO A 475 3.01 -28.80 15.89
CA PRO A 475 2.02 -29.80 15.55
C PRO A 475 2.19 -30.39 14.14
N ASN A 476 1.94 -31.68 13.99
CA ASN A 476 1.82 -32.28 12.67
C ASN A 476 0.40 -32.07 12.14
N LYS A 477 0.24 -31.18 11.16
CA LYS A 477 -1.04 -30.81 10.56
C LYS A 477 -0.94 -30.95 9.05
N ASN A 478 -2.08 -31.16 8.40
CA ASN A 478 -2.17 -31.37 6.96
C ASN A 478 -2.02 -30.03 6.21
N LEU A 479 -0.79 -29.50 6.16
CA LEU A 479 -0.42 -28.37 5.31
C LEU A 479 -0.35 -28.86 3.85
N HIS A 480 -1.03 -28.18 2.94
CA HIS A 480 -0.95 -28.47 1.51
C HIS A 480 -1.12 -27.20 0.67
N LEU A 481 -0.76 -27.30 -0.62
CA LEU A 481 -1.01 -26.23 -1.59
C LEU A 481 -2.52 -26.01 -1.78
N PRO A 482 -2.94 -24.79 -2.18
CA PRO A 482 -4.33 -24.53 -2.49
C PRO A 482 -4.82 -25.36 -3.68
N ALA A 483 -6.13 -25.55 -3.75
CA ALA A 483 -6.79 -26.13 -4.92
C ALA A 483 -6.97 -25.05 -6.01
N PRO A 484 -7.18 -25.44 -7.29
CA PRO A 484 -7.50 -24.49 -8.36
C PRO A 484 -8.72 -23.63 -8.04
N ASN A 485 -8.62 -22.32 -8.33
CA ASN A 485 -9.66 -21.37 -7.97
C ASN A 485 -10.83 -21.36 -8.97
N VAL A 486 -11.95 -21.94 -8.56
CA VAL A 486 -13.18 -22.06 -9.38
C VAL A 486 -13.92 -20.73 -9.64
N PHE A 487 -13.55 -19.67 -8.90
CA PHE A 487 -14.18 -18.35 -8.98
C PHE A 487 -13.51 -17.40 -9.96
N ILE A 488 -12.37 -17.77 -10.56
CA ILE A 488 -11.72 -16.95 -11.58
C ILE A 488 -12.67 -16.78 -12.78
N PRO A 489 -12.98 -15.53 -13.18
CA PRO A 489 -13.94 -15.30 -14.26
C PRO A 489 -13.31 -15.60 -15.63
N THR A 490 -13.99 -16.44 -16.42
CA THR A 490 -13.60 -16.71 -17.82
C THR A 490 -14.50 -16.00 -18.85
N ASP A 491 -15.73 -15.63 -18.49
CA ASP A 491 -16.59 -14.76 -19.31
C ASP A 491 -16.57 -13.33 -18.73
N LEU A 492 -16.01 -12.40 -19.49
CA LEU A 492 -15.97 -10.97 -19.18
C LEU A 492 -16.74 -10.15 -20.23
N SER A 493 -17.64 -10.80 -20.97
CA SER A 493 -18.49 -10.13 -21.96
C SER A 493 -19.47 -9.17 -21.29
N LEU A 494 -19.57 -7.97 -21.85
CA LEU A 494 -20.60 -7.01 -21.44
C LEU A 494 -21.97 -7.51 -21.92
N LYS A 495 -22.96 -7.43 -21.03
CA LYS A 495 -24.35 -7.75 -21.39
C LYS A 495 -25.00 -6.49 -21.97
N ASN A 496 -25.48 -6.57 -23.20
CA ASN A 496 -26.18 -5.47 -23.86
C ASN A 496 -27.63 -5.46 -23.41
N ASP A 497 -27.97 -4.61 -22.44
CA ASP A 497 -29.37 -4.32 -22.13
C ASP A 497 -29.89 -3.16 -22.97
N HIS A 498 -30.98 -3.42 -23.69
CA HIS A 498 -31.62 -2.46 -24.59
C HIS A 498 -32.42 -1.38 -23.84
N GLU A 499 -32.73 -1.58 -22.55
CA GLU A 499 -33.45 -0.63 -21.71
C GLU A 499 -32.49 0.25 -20.90
N LYS A 500 -32.27 1.48 -21.37
CA LYS A 500 -31.51 2.51 -20.64
C LYS A 500 -32.36 3.09 -19.50
N ALA A 501 -32.60 2.31 -18.45
CA ALA A 501 -33.30 2.80 -17.26
C ALA A 501 -32.41 3.78 -16.48
N LYS A 502 -32.87 5.03 -16.31
CA LYS A 502 -32.13 6.06 -15.55
C LYS A 502 -32.04 5.71 -14.05
N TYR A 503 -33.09 5.10 -13.51
CA TYR A 503 -33.23 4.71 -12.10
C TYR A 503 -33.57 3.23 -11.96
N PRO A 504 -33.36 2.61 -10.79
CA PRO A 504 -33.81 1.25 -10.53
C PRO A 504 -35.31 1.07 -10.75
N VAL A 505 -35.68 0.01 -11.45
CA VAL A 505 -37.06 -0.38 -11.73
C VAL A 505 -37.47 -1.53 -10.80
N LEU A 506 -38.71 -1.48 -10.34
CA LEU A 506 -39.30 -2.55 -9.54
C LEU A 506 -39.69 -3.72 -10.46
N LEU A 507 -38.98 -4.84 -10.36
CA LEU A 507 -39.25 -6.03 -11.17
C LEU A 507 -40.22 -7.00 -10.50
N ARG A 508 -40.12 -7.14 -9.17
CA ARG A 508 -40.96 -8.07 -8.41
C ARG A 508 -41.32 -7.49 -7.06
N LYS A 509 -42.58 -7.61 -6.68
CA LYS A 509 -43.05 -7.34 -5.32
C LYS A 509 -43.94 -8.50 -4.87
N SER A 510 -43.62 -9.09 -3.73
CA SER A 510 -44.35 -10.19 -3.10
C SER A 510 -44.46 -9.95 -1.60
N LEU A 511 -45.16 -10.83 -0.88
CA LEU A 511 -45.20 -10.81 0.59
C LEU A 511 -43.83 -11.04 1.23
N TYR A 512 -42.92 -11.74 0.55
CA TYR A 512 -41.63 -12.16 1.10
C TYR A 512 -40.45 -11.33 0.59
N SER A 513 -40.56 -10.67 -0.57
CA SER A 513 -39.45 -9.93 -1.16
C SER A 513 -39.90 -8.82 -2.11
N THR A 514 -39.05 -7.80 -2.20
CA THR A 514 -39.13 -6.73 -3.21
C THR A 514 -37.80 -6.70 -3.99
N LEU A 515 -37.85 -6.78 -5.32
CA LEU A 515 -36.68 -6.81 -6.20
C LEU A 515 -36.63 -5.57 -7.07
N TRP A 516 -35.55 -4.81 -6.91
CA TRP A 516 -35.21 -3.67 -7.75
C TRP A 516 -34.03 -4.03 -8.64
N HIS A 517 -34.05 -3.56 -9.89
CA HIS A 517 -32.98 -3.82 -10.87
C HIS A 517 -32.65 -2.55 -11.65
N LYS A 518 -31.37 -2.37 -11.94
CA LYS A 518 -30.89 -1.35 -12.88
C LYS A 518 -29.69 -1.92 -13.64
N PRO A 519 -29.74 -2.05 -14.97
CA PRO A 519 -28.54 -2.36 -15.74
C PRO A 519 -27.55 -1.19 -15.66
N ASP A 520 -26.26 -1.50 -15.69
CA ASP A 520 -25.24 -0.45 -15.74
C ASP A 520 -25.30 0.27 -17.10
N THR A 521 -25.30 1.60 -17.05
CA THR A 521 -25.32 2.47 -18.23
C THR A 521 -24.17 3.48 -18.23
N MET A 522 -23.28 3.43 -17.22
CA MET A 522 -22.22 4.42 -17.04
C MET A 522 -20.83 3.79 -17.15
N PHE A 523 -20.60 2.66 -16.48
CA PHE A 523 -19.25 2.14 -16.28
C PHE A 523 -18.84 1.16 -17.37
N SER A 524 -19.80 0.45 -17.98
CA SER A 524 -19.59 -0.56 -19.02
C SER A 524 -18.53 -1.60 -18.62
N THR A 525 -18.60 -2.08 -17.37
CA THR A 525 -17.71 -3.12 -16.84
C THR A 525 -18.45 -4.44 -16.65
N PRO A 526 -17.76 -5.60 -16.68
CA PRO A 526 -18.37 -6.91 -16.45
C PRO A 526 -18.62 -7.16 -14.95
N LYS A 527 -19.06 -6.13 -14.22
CA LYS A 527 -19.28 -6.18 -12.78
C LYS A 527 -20.76 -6.01 -12.45
N ALA A 528 -21.17 -6.57 -11.32
CA ALA A 528 -22.50 -6.36 -10.76
C ALA A 528 -22.43 -6.17 -9.25
N LEU A 529 -23.42 -5.47 -8.71
CA LEU A 529 -23.65 -5.30 -7.27
C LEU A 529 -24.99 -5.97 -6.92
N VAL A 530 -24.93 -6.95 -6.03
CA VAL A 530 -26.11 -7.58 -5.44
C VAL A 530 -26.20 -7.13 -3.98
N LYS A 531 -27.35 -6.56 -3.61
CA LYS A 531 -27.63 -6.13 -2.25
C LYS A 531 -28.94 -6.76 -1.79
N ILE A 532 -28.88 -7.48 -0.67
CA ILE A 532 -30.03 -8.15 -0.07
C ILE A 532 -30.16 -7.68 1.37
N ASP A 533 -31.24 -6.98 1.67
CA ASP A 533 -31.58 -6.53 3.02
C ASP A 533 -32.56 -7.54 3.66
N PHE A 534 -32.14 -8.15 4.77
CA PHE A 534 -32.96 -9.05 5.58
C PHE A 534 -33.59 -8.28 6.73
N THR A 535 -34.91 -8.12 6.69
CA THR A 535 -35.67 -7.47 7.76
C THR A 535 -36.11 -8.49 8.80
N CYS A 536 -35.48 -8.43 9.97
CA CYS A 536 -35.70 -9.27 11.14
C CYS A 536 -36.27 -8.40 12.28
N PRO A 537 -37.57 -8.49 12.60
CA PRO A 537 -38.21 -7.62 13.59
C PRO A 537 -37.50 -7.62 14.95
N HIS A 538 -37.00 -8.77 15.40
CA HIS A 538 -36.38 -8.92 16.70
C HIS A 538 -34.88 -8.60 16.75
N ALA A 539 -34.28 -8.16 15.65
CA ALA A 539 -32.83 -7.92 15.60
C ALA A 539 -32.38 -6.73 16.45
N SER A 540 -33.27 -5.77 16.72
CA SER A 540 -32.95 -4.51 17.39
C SER A 540 -34.02 -4.07 18.40
N ASP A 541 -34.85 -5.00 18.87
CA ASP A 541 -35.95 -4.72 19.82
C ASP A 541 -35.44 -4.42 21.25
N SER A 542 -34.18 -4.76 21.54
CA SER A 542 -33.49 -4.45 22.79
C SER A 542 -32.00 -4.24 22.55
N PRO A 543 -31.28 -3.59 23.49
CA PRO A 543 -29.82 -3.49 23.42
C PRO A 543 -29.12 -4.85 23.34
N GLU A 544 -29.67 -5.88 24.01
CA GLU A 544 -29.15 -7.24 23.95
C GLU A 544 -29.32 -7.84 22.55
N ALA A 545 -30.50 -7.69 21.96
CA ALA A 545 -30.77 -8.19 20.60
C ALA A 545 -29.87 -7.52 19.55
N GLU A 546 -29.64 -6.22 19.68
CA GLU A 546 -28.73 -5.45 18.81
C GLU A 546 -27.31 -6.02 18.86
N VAL A 547 -26.80 -6.27 20.07
CA VAL A 547 -25.47 -6.86 20.28
C VAL A 547 -25.40 -8.28 19.73
N LEU A 548 -26.42 -9.12 20.00
CA LEU A 548 -26.48 -10.49 19.49
C LEU A 548 -26.53 -10.53 17.96
N THR A 549 -27.26 -9.62 17.32
CA THR A 549 -27.30 -9.52 15.86
C THR A 549 -25.95 -9.11 15.30
N ASN A 550 -25.25 -8.16 15.93
CA ASN A 550 -23.90 -7.79 15.54
C ASN A 550 -22.93 -8.97 15.66
N ILE A 551 -22.93 -9.67 16.81
CA ILE A 551 -22.12 -10.88 17.03
C ILE A 551 -22.43 -11.94 15.97
N PHE A 552 -23.72 -12.20 15.68
CA PHE A 552 -24.15 -13.11 14.64
C PHE A 552 -23.54 -12.74 13.27
N THR A 553 -23.62 -11.47 12.86
CA THR A 553 -23.04 -11.04 11.57
C THR A 553 -21.53 -11.21 11.51
N GLN A 554 -20.81 -10.99 12.61
CA GLN A 554 -19.36 -11.19 12.70
C GLN A 554 -19.00 -12.68 12.62
N LEU A 555 -19.67 -13.53 13.39
CA LEU A 555 -19.45 -14.98 13.36
C LEU A 555 -19.77 -15.59 12.00
N LEU A 556 -20.83 -15.11 11.36
CA LEU A 556 -21.23 -15.55 10.03
C LEU A 556 -20.20 -15.11 8.96
N MET A 557 -19.67 -13.89 9.06
CA MET A 557 -18.58 -13.44 8.20
C MET A 557 -17.33 -14.31 8.38
N ASP A 558 -16.96 -14.63 9.63
CA ASP A 558 -15.84 -15.50 9.98
C ASP A 558 -16.01 -16.93 9.44
N TYR A 559 -17.22 -17.48 9.56
CA TYR A 559 -17.58 -18.81 9.06
C TYR A 559 -17.50 -18.91 7.53
N LEU A 560 -17.88 -17.85 6.82
CA LEU A 560 -17.83 -17.81 5.37
C LEU A 560 -16.42 -17.60 4.82
N ASN A 561 -15.48 -17.09 5.62
CA ASN A 561 -14.17 -16.63 5.16
C ASN A 561 -13.40 -17.71 4.38
N GLU A 562 -13.27 -18.91 4.92
CA GLU A 562 -12.50 -20.00 4.27
C GLU A 562 -13.08 -20.39 2.89
N PHE A 563 -14.41 -20.35 2.75
CA PHE A 563 -15.07 -20.67 1.49
C PHE A 563 -14.98 -19.51 0.48
N ALA A 564 -15.27 -18.30 0.95
CA ALA A 564 -15.38 -17.13 0.10
C ALA A 564 -14.03 -16.47 -0.18
N TYR A 565 -12.96 -16.88 0.47
CA TYR A 565 -11.60 -16.40 0.21
C TYR A 565 -11.20 -16.61 -1.26
N TYR A 566 -11.47 -17.79 -1.83
CA TYR A 566 -11.22 -18.05 -3.24
C TYR A 566 -11.96 -17.06 -4.14
N ALA A 567 -13.18 -16.69 -3.78
CA ALA A 567 -13.95 -15.69 -4.50
C ALA A 567 -13.32 -14.30 -4.38
N GLN A 568 -12.88 -13.89 -3.18
CA GLN A 568 -12.18 -12.63 -2.95
C GLN A 568 -10.88 -12.52 -3.76
N VAL A 569 -10.07 -13.58 -3.77
CA VAL A 569 -8.87 -13.68 -4.62
C VAL A 569 -9.22 -13.47 -6.10
N ALA A 570 -10.35 -14.01 -6.56
CA ALA A 570 -10.83 -13.84 -7.94
C ALA A 570 -11.49 -12.49 -8.23
N GLY A 571 -11.49 -11.53 -7.29
CA GLY A 571 -12.11 -10.22 -7.44
C GLY A 571 -13.62 -10.20 -7.23
N LEU A 572 -14.16 -11.19 -6.51
CA LEU A 572 -15.55 -11.23 -6.04
C LEU A 572 -15.56 -10.99 -4.53
N ASN A 573 -16.02 -9.81 -4.14
CA ASN A 573 -16.14 -9.44 -2.74
C ASN A 573 -17.55 -9.72 -2.24
N TYR A 574 -17.64 -10.10 -0.98
CA TYR A 574 -18.90 -10.16 -0.25
C TYR A 574 -18.73 -9.47 1.10
N GLY A 575 -19.85 -9.08 1.70
CA GLY A 575 -19.86 -8.52 3.03
C GLY A 575 -21.20 -8.75 3.69
N ILE A 576 -21.16 -9.07 4.98
CA ILE A 576 -22.34 -9.18 5.83
C ILE A 576 -22.24 -8.07 6.86
N ARG A 577 -23.30 -7.28 6.96
CA ARG A 577 -23.33 -6.11 7.85
C ARG A 577 -24.60 -6.12 8.67
N HIS A 578 -24.46 -5.81 9.96
CA HIS A 578 -25.59 -5.46 10.81
C HIS A 578 -26.28 -4.19 10.28
N THR A 579 -27.59 -4.14 10.46
CA THR A 579 -28.43 -2.98 10.15
C THR A 579 -29.46 -2.78 11.25
N ASN A 580 -30.04 -1.59 11.34
CA ASN A 580 -31.12 -1.28 12.30
C ASN A 580 -32.38 -2.15 12.16
N SER A 581 -32.49 -2.97 11.11
CA SER A 581 -33.66 -3.81 10.85
C SER A 581 -33.34 -5.29 10.74
N GLY A 582 -32.10 -5.71 11.05
CA GLY A 582 -31.61 -7.06 10.77
C GLY A 582 -30.20 -7.04 10.24
N PHE A 583 -29.98 -7.62 9.06
CA PHE A 583 -28.66 -7.65 8.44
C PHE A 583 -28.75 -7.56 6.92
N GLN A 584 -27.62 -7.25 6.30
CA GLN A 584 -27.49 -7.04 4.87
C GLN A 584 -26.38 -7.91 4.31
N VAL A 585 -26.65 -8.55 3.18
CA VAL A 585 -25.66 -9.25 2.39
C VAL A 585 -25.38 -8.42 1.13
N ILE A 586 -24.11 -8.07 0.95
CA ILE A 586 -23.62 -7.35 -0.22
C ILE A 586 -22.66 -8.27 -0.96
N LEU A 587 -22.81 -8.40 -2.27
CA LEU A 587 -21.82 -9.04 -3.14
C LEU A 587 -21.50 -8.10 -4.30
N VAL A 588 -20.22 -7.98 -4.64
CA VAL A 588 -19.75 -7.10 -5.70
C VAL A 588 -18.55 -7.71 -6.41
N GLY A 589 -18.52 -7.62 -7.73
CA GLY A 589 -17.40 -8.11 -8.53
C GLY A 589 -17.85 -8.60 -9.90
N TYR A 590 -17.05 -9.46 -10.51
CA TYR A 590 -17.29 -9.98 -11.86
C TYR A 590 -18.58 -10.81 -11.97
N ASN A 591 -19.47 -10.42 -12.87
CA ASN A 591 -20.82 -10.97 -12.98
C ASN A 591 -20.85 -12.49 -13.25
N HIS A 592 -19.89 -13.04 -13.99
CA HIS A 592 -19.86 -14.44 -14.41
C HIS A 592 -19.97 -15.43 -13.24
N LYS A 593 -19.19 -15.22 -12.17
CA LYS A 593 -19.12 -16.13 -11.01
C LYS A 593 -19.87 -15.60 -9.78
N LEU A 594 -20.41 -14.38 -9.85
CA LEU A 594 -21.15 -13.73 -8.76
C LEU A 594 -22.40 -14.53 -8.33
N ARG A 595 -23.10 -15.17 -9.28
CA ARG A 595 -24.26 -16.01 -8.98
C ARG A 595 -23.89 -17.22 -8.13
N ILE A 596 -22.79 -17.89 -8.46
CA ILE A 596 -22.30 -19.06 -7.72
C ILE A 596 -21.97 -18.64 -6.29
N LEU A 597 -21.25 -17.53 -6.13
CA LEU A 597 -20.94 -16.99 -4.81
C LEU A 597 -22.20 -16.66 -4.00
N LEU A 598 -23.19 -16.02 -4.63
CA LEU A 598 -24.46 -15.70 -3.98
C LEU A 598 -25.19 -16.96 -3.49
N GLU A 599 -25.32 -17.96 -4.36
CA GLU A 599 -25.98 -19.24 -4.02
C GLU A 599 -25.27 -19.90 -2.84
N THR A 600 -23.94 -19.95 -2.83
CA THR A 600 -23.22 -20.55 -1.70
C THR A 600 -23.29 -19.74 -0.42
N VAL A 601 -23.19 -18.41 -0.48
CA VAL A 601 -23.33 -17.55 0.70
C VAL A 601 -24.71 -17.75 1.33
N VAL A 602 -25.78 -17.73 0.53
CA VAL A 602 -27.14 -17.92 1.04
C VAL A 602 -27.34 -19.32 1.61
N GLU A 603 -26.85 -20.37 0.96
CA GLU A 603 -26.90 -21.74 1.48
C GLU A 603 -26.21 -21.84 2.85
N LYS A 604 -25.01 -21.29 2.97
CA LYS A 604 -24.23 -21.29 4.22
C LYS A 604 -24.90 -20.49 5.35
N ILE A 605 -25.59 -19.39 5.03
CA ILE A 605 -26.39 -18.65 6.01
C ILE A 605 -27.49 -19.55 6.58
N THR A 606 -28.15 -20.35 5.74
CA THR A 606 -29.24 -21.23 6.20
C THR A 606 -28.76 -22.43 7.02
N SER A 607 -27.50 -22.83 6.87
CA SER A 607 -26.87 -23.95 7.59
C SER A 607 -25.92 -23.48 8.71
N PHE A 608 -25.93 -22.19 9.08
CA PHE A 608 -24.97 -21.64 10.01
C PHE A 608 -25.22 -22.16 11.43
N GLU A 609 -24.19 -22.79 12.01
CA GLU A 609 -24.17 -23.23 13.39
C GLU A 609 -22.98 -22.61 14.12
N VAL A 610 -23.23 -22.04 15.30
CA VAL A 610 -22.18 -21.44 16.11
C VAL A 610 -21.27 -22.54 16.65
N ASN A 611 -20.01 -22.52 16.23
CA ASN A 611 -19.00 -23.40 16.79
C ASN A 611 -18.42 -22.78 18.06
N VAL A 612 -18.81 -23.30 19.22
CA VAL A 612 -18.22 -22.92 20.51
C VAL A 612 -16.85 -23.60 20.64
N ARG A 613 -15.90 -23.21 19.79
CA ARG A 613 -14.48 -23.55 19.99
C ARG A 613 -13.96 -22.59 21.05
N PHE A 614 -13.44 -23.17 22.13
CA PHE A 614 -12.89 -22.57 23.35
C PHE A 614 -13.89 -22.38 24.53
N PRO A 615 -13.77 -23.19 25.60
CA PRO A 615 -14.30 -22.88 26.93
C PRO A 615 -13.44 -21.85 27.68
#